data_AF-A0A2S6UET0-F1
#
_entry.id   AF-A0A2S6UET0-F1
#
_cell.length_a   1.000
_cell.length_b   1.000
_cell.length_c   1.000
_cell.angle_alpha   90.00
_cell.angle_beta   90.00
_cell.angle_gamma   90.00
#
_symmetry.space_group_name_H-M   'P 1'
#
loop_
_entity.id
_entity.type
_entity.pdbx_description
1 polymer ?
#
loop_
_entity_poly.entity_id
_entity_poly.type
_entity_poly.pdbx_seq_one_letter_code
_entity_poly.pdbx_strand_id
1 'polypeptide(L)' 'MDTDDLEPQQQKPALKNLEEVSIEALAEYIAELEAEIARVREAIKGKKGAQSDADQFFKT' A
#
# COMPACT_ATOMS: atom_id res chain seq x y z
N MET A 1 -11.57 -30.16 -18.14
CA MET A 1 -11.41 -28.71 -18.35
C MET A 1 -10.10 -28.36 -17.68
N ASP A 2 -9.04 -28.21 -18.47
CA ASP A 2 -7.75 -27.71 -18.03
C ASP A 2 -7.91 -26.33 -17.40
N THR A 3 -7.60 -26.23 -16.11
CA THR A 3 -7.65 -24.99 -15.33
C THR A 3 -6.29 -24.28 -15.34
N ASP A 4 -5.53 -24.41 -16.42
CA ASP A 4 -4.22 -23.76 -16.60
C ASP A 4 -4.33 -22.28 -17.06
N ASP A 5 -5.44 -21.61 -16.74
CA ASP A 5 -5.53 -20.15 -16.81
C ASP A 5 -5.04 -19.56 -15.48
N LEU A 6 -3.77 -19.81 -15.17
CA LEU A 6 -3.08 -19.12 -14.08
C LEU A 6 -2.83 -17.69 -14.57
N GLU A 7 -3.67 -16.76 -14.10
CA GLU A 7 -3.46 -15.32 -14.31
C GLU A 7 -2.00 -14.95 -14.03
N PRO A 8 -1.35 -14.11 -14.87
CA PRO A 8 0.04 -13.73 -14.65
C PRO A 8 0.17 -13.10 -13.27
N GLN A 9 0.91 -13.78 -12.38
CA GLN A 9 1.20 -13.26 -11.06
C GLN A 9 1.87 -11.90 -11.23
N GLN A 10 1.16 -10.84 -10.86
CA GLN A 10 1.72 -9.49 -10.91
C GLN A 10 2.98 -9.48 -10.04
N GLN A 11 4.13 -9.47 -10.70
CA GLN A 11 5.40 -9.38 -10.01
C GLN A 11 5.40 -8.06 -9.26
N LYS A 12 5.73 -8.13 -7.96
CA LYS A 12 5.89 -6.92 -7.16
C LYS A 12 6.93 -6.03 -7.86
N PRO A 13 6.68 -4.71 -7.94
CA PRO A 13 7.65 -3.81 -8.53
C PRO A 13 9.01 -4.01 -7.84
N ALA A 14 10.06 -4.11 -8.65
CA ALA A 14 11.41 -4.28 -8.14
C ALA A 14 11.76 -3.11 -7.20
N LEU A 15 12.35 -3.43 -6.05
CA LEU A 15 12.84 -2.42 -5.12
C LEU A 15 13.99 -1.66 -5.77
N LYS A 16 14.15 -0.38 -5.40
CA LYS A 16 15.25 0.46 -5.88
C LYS A 16 16.59 -0.16 -5.43
N ASN A 17 17.57 -0.21 -6.32
CA ASN A 17 18.92 -0.64 -5.94
C ASN A 17 19.57 0.45 -5.07
N LEU A 18 19.77 0.18 -3.79
CA LEU A 18 20.23 1.17 -2.82
C LEU A 18 21.76 1.40 -2.88
N GLU A 19 22.53 0.48 -3.46
CA GLU A 19 23.99 0.60 -3.54
C GLU A 19 24.45 1.67 -4.54
N GLU A 20 23.59 2.03 -5.49
CA GLU A 20 23.88 3.01 -6.54
C GLU A 20 23.35 4.41 -6.22
N VAL A 21 22.71 4.60 -5.07
CA VAL A 21 22.03 5.85 -4.67
C VAL A 21 22.85 6.58 -3.61
N SER A 22 23.02 7.90 -3.75
CA SER A 22 23.74 8.71 -2.76
C SER A 22 22.97 8.80 -1.44
N ILE A 23 23.67 9.18 -0.36
CA ILE A 23 23.05 9.33 0.97
C ILE A 23 21.91 10.35 0.95
N GLU A 24 22.09 11.46 0.24
CA GLU A 24 21.08 12.51 0.09
C GLU A 24 19.83 11.97 -0.62
N ALA A 25 20.03 11.24 -1.73
CA ALA A 25 18.93 10.64 -2.47
C ALA A 25 18.24 9.50 -1.71
N LEU A 26 18.95 8.80 -0.82
CA LEU A 26 18.36 7.84 0.11
C LEU A 26 17.50 8.55 1.17
N ALA A 27 17.94 9.69 1.68
CA ALA A 27 17.16 10.49 2.63
C ALA A 27 15.88 11.05 1.99
N GLU A 28 15.96 11.54 0.75
CA GLU A 28 14.79 11.96 -0.02
C GLU A 28 13.83 10.80 -0.28
N TYR A 29 14.36 9.63 -0.67
CA TYR A 29 13.55 8.44 -0.90
C TYR A 29 12.82 7.97 0.36
N ILE A 30 13.47 8.05 1.53
CA ILE A 30 12.80 7.78 2.82
C ILE A 30 11.66 8.76 3.05
N ALA A 31 11.89 10.06 2.86
CA ALA A 31 10.86 11.08 3.09
C ALA A 31 9.62 10.86 2.20
N GLU A 32 9.81 10.47 0.93
CA GLU A 32 8.72 10.13 0.01
C GLU A 32 7.93 8.90 0.50
N LEU A 33 8.62 7.84 0.91
CA LEU A 33 7.98 6.62 1.41
C LEU A 33 7.21 6.88 2.71
N GLU A 34 7.75 7.68 3.62
CA GLU A 34 7.09 8.06 4.86
C GLU A 34 5.82 8.88 4.60
N ALA A 35 5.85 9.79 3.62
CA ALA A 35 4.67 10.54 3.19
C ALA A 35 3.57 9.62 2.65
N GLU A 36 3.93 8.62 1.83
CA GLU A 36 2.95 7.64 1.33
C GLU A 36 2.41 6.75 2.46
N ILE A 37 3.26 6.33 3.40
CA ILE A 37 2.82 5.60 4.60
C ILE A 37 1.79 6.41 5.38
N ALA A 38 2.03 7.72 5.57
CA ALA A 38 1.09 8.60 6.26
C ALA A 38 -0.26 8.69 5.50
N ARG A 39 -0.21 8.89 4.18
CA ARG A 39 -1.41 8.92 3.32
C ARG A 39 -2.22 7.63 3.43
N VAL A 40 -1.55 6.47 3.35
CA VAL A 40 -2.21 5.15 3.42
C VAL A 40 -2.82 4.94 4.80
N ARG A 41 -2.14 5.35 5.88
CA ARG A 41 -2.69 5.27 7.25
C ARG A 41 -3.97 6.09 7.40
N GLU A 42 -4.03 7.30 6.86
CA GLU A 42 -5.25 8.11 6.87
C GLU A 42 -6.38 7.46 6.07
N ALA A 43 -6.08 6.89 4.89
CA ALA A 43 -7.06 6.16 4.10
C ALA A 43 -7.62 4.93 4.86
N ILE A 44 -6.77 4.18 5.58
CA ILE A 44 -7.19 3.06 6.42
C ILE A 44 -8.10 3.55 7.55
N LYS A 45 -7.75 4.65 8.22
CA LYS A 45 -8.56 5.24 9.28
C LYS A 45 -9.95 5.61 8.75
N GLY A 46 -10.03 6.25 7.59
CA GLY A 46 -11.31 6.56 6.92
C GLY A 46 -12.13 5.30 6.61
N LYS A 47 -11.50 4.26 6.07
CA LYS A 47 -12.17 2.98 5.77
C LYS A 47 -12.69 2.28 7.02
N LYS A 48 -11.93 2.30 8.12
CA LYS A 48 -12.36 1.74 9.41
C LYS A 48 -13.55 2.51 10.01
N GLY A 49 -13.56 3.83 9.87
CA GLY A 49 -14.72 4.66 10.25
C GLY A 49 -15.97 4.23 9.50
N ALA A 50 -15.89 4.18 8.16
CA ALA A 50 -17.01 3.76 7.32
C ALA A 50 -17.49 2.32 7.62
N GLN A 51 -16.57 1.40 7.94
CA GLN A 51 -16.92 0.05 8.37
C GLN A 51 -17.71 0.06 9.69
N SER A 52 -17.22 0.81 10.69
CA SER A 52 -17.91 0.94 11.99
C SER A 52 -19.29 1.56 11.85
N ASP A 53 -19.45 2.58 11.00
CA ASP A 53 -20.73 3.23 10.76
C ASP A 53 -21.73 2.27 10.08
N ALA A 54 -21.26 1.49 9.10
CA ALA A 54 -22.06 0.46 8.47
C ALA A 54 -22.47 -0.62 9.49
N ASP A 55 -21.54 -1.11 10.30
CA ASP A 55 -21.82 -2.13 11.32
C ASP A 55 -22.86 -1.66 12.35
N GLN A 56 -22.91 -0.37 12.68
CA GLN A 56 -23.96 0.21 13.54
C GLN A 56 -25.29 0.31 12.80
N PHE A 57 -25.29 0.75 11.54
CA PHE A 57 -26.50 0.90 10.75
C PHE A 57 -27.23 -0.44 10.51
N PHE A 58 -26.49 -1.52 10.24
CA PHE A 58 -27.07 -2.86 9.99
C PHE A 58 -27.36 -3.69 11.25
N LYS A 59 -27.02 -3.19 12.45
CA LYS A 59 -27.36 -3.83 13.74
C LYS A 59 -28.71 -3.36 14.32
N THR A 60 -29.37 -2.41 13.67
CA THR A 60 -30.73 -1.95 14.01
C THR A 60 -31.74 -2.70 13.14
#